data_AF-A0A1Q7RPW5-F1
#
_entry.id   AF-A0A1Q7RPW5-F1
#
_cell.length_a   1.000
_cell.length_b   1.000
_cell.length_c   1.000
_cell.angle_alpha   90.00
_cell.angle_beta   90.00
_cell.angle_gamma   90.00
#
_symmetry.space_group_name_H-M   'P 1'
#
loop_
_entity.id
_entity.type
_entity.pdbx_description
1 polymer ?
#
loop_
_entity_poly.entity_id
_entity_poly.type
_entity_poly.pdbx_seq_one_letter_code
_entity_poly.pdbx_strand_id
1 'polypeptide(L)'
;MTGHLLVLPSDDPVAGAEISLKVPGPGPFRLLCGVLTLIASAAVANRLVRIRLAHQGVQVFQLDAGAVQVATETRTYNLIPGVSQVGGSATASPVIALPPDVYLTDLSTFTTNTLALDVGDNFSSLVLFVEDCGAQPS
;
A
#
# COMPACT_ATOMS: atom_id res chain seq x y z
N MET A 1 -3.43 18.33 -21.08
CA MET A 1 -2.47 17.76 -20.11
C MET A 1 -2.14 16.36 -20.58
N THR A 2 -0.87 16.06 -20.80
CA THR A 2 -0.42 14.70 -21.14
C THR A 2 -0.05 14.03 -19.82
N GLY A 3 -0.93 13.19 -19.29
CA GLY A 3 -0.62 12.38 -18.11
C GLY A 3 0.33 11.26 -18.50
N HIS A 4 1.45 11.13 -17.79
CA HIS A 4 2.38 10.01 -17.99
C HIS A 4 2.19 8.97 -16.87
N LEU A 5 2.04 7.70 -17.25
CA LEU A 5 2.04 6.61 -16.28
C LEU A 5 3.47 6.40 -15.77
N LEU A 6 3.64 6.48 -14.46
CA LEU A 6 4.86 6.15 -13.75
C LEU A 6 4.62 4.99 -12.79
N VAL A 7 5.68 4.22 -12.57
CA VAL A 7 5.69 3.10 -11.63
C VAL A 7 6.67 3.43 -10.52
N LEU A 8 6.18 3.42 -9.28
CA LEU A 8 6.96 3.72 -8.08
C LEU A 8 7.08 2.45 -7.23
N PRO A 9 8.17 1.69 -7.36
CA PRO A 9 8.45 0.56 -6.49
C PRO A 9 9.07 1.01 -5.17
N SER A 10 8.74 0.34 -4.08
CA SER A 10 9.52 0.36 -2.84
C SER A 10 10.72 -0.60 -2.94
N ASP A 11 11.65 -0.46 -2.00
CA ASP A 11 12.60 -1.53 -1.74
C ASP A 11 11.86 -2.78 -1.23
N ASP A 12 12.42 -3.96 -1.49
CA ASP A 12 11.97 -5.21 -0.88
C ASP A 12 12.39 -5.20 0.61
N PRO A 13 11.44 -5.24 1.56
CA PRO A 13 11.79 -5.29 2.97
C PRO A 13 12.44 -6.63 3.32
N VAL A 14 13.27 -6.63 4.36
CA VAL A 14 13.72 -7.89 4.97
C VAL A 14 12.52 -8.61 5.62
N ALA A 15 12.62 -9.93 5.78
CA ALA A 15 11.58 -10.70 6.48
C ALA A 15 11.30 -10.12 7.88
N GLY A 16 10.01 -10.03 8.22
CA GLY A 16 9.51 -9.43 9.46
C GLY A 16 9.55 -7.91 9.52
N ALA A 17 9.95 -7.22 8.45
CA ALA A 17 9.89 -5.77 8.36
C ALA A 17 8.68 -5.29 7.54
N GLU A 18 8.18 -4.12 7.91
CA GLU A 18 7.14 -3.42 7.16
C GLU A 18 7.73 -2.76 5.90
N ILE A 19 6.89 -2.57 4.89
CA ILE A 19 7.22 -1.79 3.71
C ILE A 19 7.21 -0.30 4.06
N SER A 20 8.16 0.45 3.49
CA SER A 20 8.18 1.91 3.49
C SER A 20 8.58 2.44 2.11
N LEU A 21 7.69 3.20 1.48
CA LEU A 21 7.89 3.85 0.20
C LEU A 21 7.81 5.37 0.36
N LYS A 22 8.93 6.05 0.16
CA LYS A 22 8.94 7.51 -0.02
C LYS A 22 8.71 7.83 -1.49
N VAL A 23 7.76 8.71 -1.78
CA VAL A 23 7.44 9.10 -3.15
C VAL A 23 8.60 9.94 -3.72
N PRO A 24 9.19 9.56 -4.87
CA PRO A 24 10.29 10.30 -5.46
C PRO A 24 9.79 11.46 -6.34
N GLY A 25 10.51 12.60 -6.29
CA GLY A 25 10.27 13.74 -7.18
C GLY A 25 9.13 14.68 -6.72
N PRO A 26 9.11 15.92 -7.24
CA PRO A 26 8.32 17.02 -6.66
C PRO A 26 6.79 16.90 -6.82
N GLY A 27 6.28 15.96 -7.63
CA GLY A 27 4.83 15.80 -7.86
C GLY A 27 4.15 17.05 -8.47
N PRO A 28 2.81 17.05 -8.55
CA PRO A 28 1.86 16.09 -8.01
C PRO A 28 1.70 14.80 -8.84
N PHE A 29 1.68 13.66 -8.15
CA PHE A 29 1.33 12.36 -8.73
C PHE A 29 -0.05 11.92 -8.25
N ARG A 30 -0.95 11.56 -9.17
CA ARG A 30 -2.24 10.96 -8.82
C ARG A 30 -2.08 9.45 -8.73
N LEU A 31 -2.42 8.86 -7.60
CA LEU A 31 -2.40 7.41 -7.42
C LEU A 31 -3.53 6.77 -8.22
N LEU A 32 -3.20 5.80 -9.08
CA LEU A 32 -4.16 5.02 -9.86
C LEU A 32 -4.47 3.69 -9.18
N CYS A 33 -3.44 2.95 -8.78
CA CYS A 33 -3.56 1.72 -8.01
C CYS A 33 -2.21 1.33 -7.39
N GLY A 34 -2.23 0.33 -6.52
CA GLY A 34 -1.01 -0.26 -5.97
C GLY A 34 -1.18 -1.75 -5.71
N VAL A 35 -0.06 -2.45 -5.57
CA VAL A 35 -0.04 -3.88 -5.29
C VAL A 35 1.14 -4.24 -4.39
N LEU A 36 0.90 -5.16 -3.47
CA LEU A 36 1.92 -5.80 -2.65
C LEU A 36 1.48 -7.22 -2.30
N THR A 37 2.42 -8.10 -1.95
CA THR A 37 2.13 -9.46 -1.50
C THR A 37 2.72 -9.67 -0.11
N LEU A 38 1.97 -10.35 0.77
CA LEU A 38 2.45 -10.86 2.05
C LEU A 38 2.40 -12.39 2.05
N ILE A 39 3.56 -13.01 2.23
CA ILE A 39 3.70 -14.43 2.55
C ILE A 39 3.74 -14.52 4.08
N ALA A 40 2.65 -14.94 4.70
CA ALA A 40 2.58 -15.07 6.16
C ALA A 40 3.29 -16.36 6.60
N SER A 41 4.11 -16.25 7.64
CA SER A 41 4.72 -17.38 8.30
C SER A 41 3.67 -18.30 8.95
N ALA A 42 4.10 -19.52 9.29
CA ALA A 42 3.29 -20.50 10.00
C ALA A 42 3.17 -20.22 11.51
N ALA A 43 3.87 -19.21 12.03
CA ALA A 43 3.76 -18.84 13.43
C ALA A 43 2.31 -18.42 13.73
N VAL A 44 1.75 -18.97 14.82
CA VAL A 44 0.30 -19.23 15.07
C VAL A 44 -0.62 -18.00 15.09
N ALA A 45 -0.15 -16.80 14.77
CA ALA A 45 -0.96 -15.60 14.71
C ALA A 45 -1.46 -15.30 13.30
N ASN A 46 -2.66 -14.75 13.20
CA ASN A 46 -3.20 -14.23 11.96
C ASN A 46 -2.81 -12.75 11.78
N ARG A 47 -2.72 -12.27 10.53
CA ARG A 47 -2.31 -10.89 10.21
C ARG A 47 -3.49 -10.00 9.87
N LEU A 48 -3.41 -8.75 10.27
CA LEU A 48 -4.24 -7.69 9.70
C LEU A 48 -3.33 -6.65 9.06
N VAL A 49 -3.20 -6.70 7.74
CA VAL A 49 -2.43 -5.72 6.97
C VAL A 49 -3.19 -4.41 6.91
N ARG A 50 -2.47 -3.32 7.16
CA ARG A 50 -2.98 -1.95 7.03
C ARG A 50 -2.05 -1.13 6.17
N ILE A 51 -2.62 -0.18 5.45
CA ILE A 51 -1.88 0.80 4.66
C ILE A 51 -2.03 2.16 5.29
N ARG A 52 -0.90 2.85 5.43
CA ARG A 52 -0.82 4.19 6.00
C ARG A 52 -0.18 5.12 4.98
N LEU A 53 -0.83 6.26 4.76
CA LEU A 53 -0.25 7.39 4.07
C LEU A 53 0.08 8.47 5.09
N ALA A 54 1.33 8.94 5.06
CA ALA A 54 1.75 10.12 5.78
C ALA A 54 2.19 11.22 4.79
N HIS A 55 2.01 12.48 5.16
CA HIS A 55 2.52 13.64 4.45
C HIS A 55 3.25 14.54 5.45
N GLN A 56 4.52 14.84 5.18
CA GLN A 56 5.40 15.56 6.11
C GLN A 56 5.45 14.92 7.51
N GLY A 57 5.41 13.59 7.57
CA GLY A 57 5.40 12.82 8.82
C GLY A 57 4.07 12.79 9.57
N VAL A 58 3.05 13.52 9.11
CA VAL A 58 1.69 13.48 9.68
C VAL A 58 0.89 12.39 8.99
N GLN A 59 0.28 11.47 9.74
CA GLN A 59 -0.64 10.48 9.19
C GLN A 59 -1.85 11.19 8.58
N VAL A 60 -2.06 11.00 7.27
CA VAL A 60 -3.23 11.48 6.54
C VAL A 60 -4.37 10.47 6.67
N PHE A 61 -4.08 9.19 6.44
CA PHE A 61 -5.04 8.10 6.66
C PHE A 61 -4.35 6.78 7.02
N GLN A 62 -5.14 5.86 7.56
CA GLN A 62 -4.80 4.45 7.74
C GLN A 62 -6.02 3.60 7.41
N LEU A 63 -5.83 2.54 6.63
CA LEU A 63 -6.92 1.70 6.12
C LEU A 63 -6.55 0.23 6.30
N ASP A 64 -7.50 -0.54 6.81
CA ASP A 64 -7.35 -1.97 7.04
C ASP A 64 -7.73 -2.74 5.78
N ALA A 65 -7.10 -3.88 5.54
CA ALA A 65 -7.42 -4.73 4.39
C ALA A 65 -8.82 -5.39 4.43
N GLY A 66 -9.60 -5.16 5.48
CA GLY A 66 -10.99 -5.62 5.60
C GLY A 66 -11.17 -7.12 5.85
N ALA A 67 -10.08 -7.88 5.84
CA ALA A 67 -10.05 -9.28 6.20
C ALA A 67 -8.72 -9.63 6.87
N VAL A 68 -8.81 -10.50 7.88
CA VAL A 68 -7.65 -11.11 8.52
C VAL A 68 -7.05 -12.16 7.57
N GLN A 69 -5.73 -12.16 7.42
CA GLN A 69 -4.97 -13.19 6.70
C GLN A 69 -4.57 -14.29 7.67
N VAL A 70 -4.88 -15.54 7.33
CA VAL A 70 -4.54 -16.68 8.19
C VAL A 70 -3.02 -16.91 8.11
N ALA A 71 -2.43 -17.40 9.20
CA ALA A 71 -1.05 -17.90 9.18
C ALA A 71 -0.85 -18.88 7.99
N THR A 72 0.36 -18.96 7.43
CA THR A 72 0.73 -19.75 6.23
C THR A 72 0.15 -19.29 4.89
N GLU A 73 -0.86 -18.42 4.88
CA GLU A 73 -1.42 -17.94 3.61
C GLU A 73 -0.46 -16.97 2.91
N THR A 74 -0.51 -16.96 1.59
CA THR A 74 0.02 -15.88 0.77
C THR A 74 -1.15 -15.07 0.23
N ARG A 75 -1.11 -13.75 0.39
CA ARG A 75 -2.14 -12.85 -0.16
C ARG A 75 -1.52 -11.68 -0.89
N THR A 76 -2.16 -11.28 -1.98
CA THR A 76 -1.83 -10.09 -2.76
C THR A 76 -2.85 -9.00 -2.48
N TYR A 77 -2.41 -7.90 -1.87
CA TYR A 77 -3.27 -6.77 -1.53
C TYR A 77 -3.28 -5.76 -2.67
N ASN A 78 -4.46 -5.47 -3.19
CA ASN A 78 -4.67 -4.49 -4.25
C ASN A 78 -5.16 -3.18 -3.64
N LEU A 79 -4.42 -2.11 -3.85
CA LEU A 79 -4.78 -0.77 -3.39
C LEU A 79 -5.51 -0.06 -4.52
N ILE A 80 -6.80 0.21 -4.32
CA ILE A 80 -7.64 0.79 -5.38
C ILE A 80 -8.35 2.04 -4.83
N PRO A 81 -8.04 3.24 -5.35
CA PRO A 81 -8.76 4.48 -5.04
C PRO A 81 -10.21 4.47 -5.50
N GLY A 82 -11.11 5.02 -4.66
CA GLY A 82 -12.48 5.35 -5.04
C GLY A 82 -13.45 4.16 -5.14
N VAL A 83 -13.02 2.95 -4.77
CA VAL A 83 -13.93 1.79 -4.70
C VAL A 83 -14.48 1.61 -3.28
N SER A 84 -15.65 1.00 -3.16
CA SER A 84 -16.18 0.59 -1.86
C SER A 84 -15.41 -0.61 -1.33
N GLN A 85 -15.06 -0.57 -0.05
CA GLN A 85 -14.47 -1.73 0.61
C GLN A 85 -15.48 -2.87 0.64
N VAL A 86 -15.16 -3.97 -0.04
CA VAL A 86 -15.94 -5.21 0.05
C VAL A 86 -15.43 -5.97 1.28
N GLY A 87 -16.12 -5.78 2.41
CA GLY A 87 -15.77 -6.49 3.65
C GLY A 87 -15.81 -8.01 3.48
N GLY A 88 -14.86 -8.71 4.10
CA GLY A 88 -14.95 -10.16 4.27
C GLY A 88 -14.61 -11.03 3.05
N SER A 89 -13.92 -10.49 2.04
CA SER A 89 -13.40 -11.36 0.98
C SER A 89 -12.20 -12.15 1.49
N ALA A 90 -12.40 -13.42 1.88
CA ALA A 90 -11.34 -14.41 2.12
C ALA A 90 -10.65 -14.85 0.81
N THR A 91 -10.53 -13.94 -0.14
CA THR A 91 -9.87 -14.18 -1.41
C THR A 91 -8.37 -14.05 -1.25
N ALA A 92 -7.63 -14.73 -2.12
CA ALA A 92 -6.18 -14.57 -2.21
C ALA A 92 -5.76 -13.13 -2.58
N SER A 93 -6.69 -12.32 -3.09
CA SER A 93 -6.43 -10.98 -3.63
C SER A 93 -7.37 -9.90 -3.08
N PRO A 94 -7.37 -9.62 -1.76
CA PRO A 94 -8.26 -8.62 -1.18
C PRO A 94 -7.96 -7.21 -1.72
N VAL A 95 -9.01 -6.38 -1.76
CA VAL A 95 -8.91 -4.96 -2.14
C VAL A 95 -8.91 -4.09 -0.90
N ILE A 96 -7.89 -3.25 -0.77
CA ILE A 96 -7.85 -2.15 0.19
C ILE A 96 -8.36 -0.90 -0.52
N ALA A 97 -9.59 -0.52 -0.19
CA ALA A 97 -10.24 0.65 -0.75
C ALA A 97 -9.58 1.92 -0.23
N LEU A 98 -8.90 2.66 -1.11
CA LEU A 98 -8.36 3.98 -0.80
C LEU A 98 -9.41 5.07 -1.04
N PRO A 99 -9.32 6.22 -0.36
CA PRO A 99 -10.10 7.41 -0.72
C PRO A 99 -10.01 7.71 -2.22
N PRO A 100 -11.06 8.29 -2.84
CA PRO A 100 -10.93 8.78 -4.20
C PRO A 100 -9.89 9.90 -4.27
N ASP A 101 -9.27 10.05 -5.45
CA ASP A 101 -8.36 11.15 -5.79
C ASP A 101 -7.21 11.39 -4.79
N VAL A 102 -6.44 10.34 -4.53
CA VAL A 102 -5.21 10.43 -3.71
C VAL A 102 -4.08 11.05 -4.53
N TYR A 103 -3.64 12.24 -4.11
CA TYR A 103 -2.48 12.92 -4.67
C TYR A 103 -1.26 12.79 -3.76
N LEU A 104 -0.11 12.56 -4.40
CA LEU A 104 1.17 12.29 -3.78
C LEU A 104 2.20 13.34 -4.20
N THR A 105 3.10 13.65 -3.26
CA THR A 105 4.19 14.61 -3.42
C THR A 105 5.47 13.98 -2.86
N ASP A 106 6.63 14.62 -3.04
CA ASP A 106 7.91 14.19 -2.43
C ASP A 106 7.89 14.11 -0.90
N LEU A 107 6.91 14.76 -0.27
CA LEU A 107 6.68 14.74 1.17
C LEU A 107 5.74 13.60 1.61
N SER A 108 5.20 12.83 0.67
CA SER A 108 4.31 11.71 0.92
C SER A 108 5.10 10.41 1.17
N THR A 109 4.64 9.61 2.12
CA THR A 109 5.22 8.29 2.43
C THR A 109 4.13 7.26 2.63
N PHE A 110 4.21 6.15 1.91
CA PHE A 110 3.38 4.97 2.10
C PHE A 110 4.09 3.97 2.99
N THR A 111 3.38 3.42 3.97
CA THR A 111 3.90 2.37 4.85
C THR A 111 2.84 1.30 5.06
N THR A 112 3.28 0.06 5.27
CA THR A 112 2.43 -0.96 5.86
C THR A 112 2.49 -0.88 7.39
N ASN A 113 1.40 -1.26 8.04
CA ASN A 113 1.37 -1.47 9.49
C ASN A 113 0.52 -2.68 9.79
N THR A 114 1.16 -3.79 10.11
CA THR A 114 0.56 -5.10 10.15
C THR A 114 0.39 -5.55 11.60
N LEU A 115 -0.84 -5.87 11.99
CA LEU A 115 -1.08 -6.45 13.30
C LEU A 115 -0.50 -7.87 13.33
N ALA A 116 0.24 -8.16 14.41
CA ALA A 116 0.86 -9.44 14.69
C ALA A 116 1.85 -9.91 13.62
N LEU A 117 2.57 -8.98 12.96
CA LEU A 117 3.67 -9.32 12.06
C LEU A 117 4.72 -10.19 12.79
N ASP A 118 5.16 -11.25 12.13
CA ASP A 118 6.16 -12.20 12.62
C ASP A 118 7.47 -12.06 11.84
N VAL A 119 8.58 -12.45 12.47
CA VAL A 119 9.93 -12.39 11.88
C VAL A 119 10.10 -13.24 10.63
N GLY A 120 9.27 -14.27 10.45
CA GLY A 120 9.25 -15.12 9.25
C GLY A 120 8.32 -14.63 8.15
N ASP A 121 7.55 -13.55 8.37
CA ASP A 121 6.68 -13.00 7.34
C ASP A 121 7.50 -12.30 6.26
N ASN A 122 7.09 -12.43 5.00
CA ASN A 122 7.83 -11.83 3.90
C ASN A 122 6.92 -11.00 3.00
N PHE A 123 7.17 -9.69 2.97
CA PHE A 123 6.53 -8.77 2.05
C PHE A 123 7.30 -8.70 0.72
N SER A 124 6.59 -8.63 -0.40
CA SER A 124 7.18 -8.10 -1.63
C SER A 124 7.34 -6.59 -1.55
N SER A 125 8.12 -6.00 -2.46
CA SER A 125 8.02 -4.57 -2.76
C SER A 125 6.58 -4.15 -3.02
N LEU A 126 6.24 -2.96 -2.52
CA LEU A 126 5.02 -2.24 -2.88
C LEU A 126 5.26 -1.56 -4.22
N VAL A 127 4.38 -1.81 -5.18
CA VAL A 127 4.40 -1.13 -6.47
C VAL A 127 3.19 -0.23 -6.57
N LEU A 128 3.42 1.08 -6.73
CA LEU A 128 2.36 2.05 -7.01
C LEU A 128 2.39 2.43 -8.49
N PHE A 129 1.22 2.46 -9.11
CA PHE A 129 0.99 3.00 -10.44
C PHE A 129 0.39 4.39 -10.28
N VAL A 130 1.08 5.39 -10.79
CA VAL A 130 0.69 6.80 -10.62
C VAL A 130 0.67 7.51 -11.97
N GLU A 131 -0.20 8.51 -12.07
CA GLU A 131 -0.19 9.46 -13.17
C GLU A 131 0.58 10.70 -12.74
N ASP A 132 1.58 11.11 -13.53
CA ASP A 132 2.21 12.42 -13.41
C ASP A 132 1.26 13.48 -13.97
N CYS A 133 0.73 14.33 -13.10
CA CYS A 133 -0.21 15.38 -13.50
C CYS A 133 0.51 16.64 -14.03
N GLY A 134 1.84 16.65 -14.05
CA GLY A 134 2.65 17.82 -14.35
C GLY A 134 2.63 18.84 -13.21
N ALA A 135 3.55 19.82 -13.27
CA ALA A 135 3.59 20.90 -12.29
C ALA A 135 2.22 21.60 -12.22
N GLN A 136 1.69 21.76 -11.00
CA GLN A 136 0.49 22.57 -10.78
C GLN A 136 0.80 23.97 -11.34
N PRO A 137 0.01 24.51 -12.30
CA PRO A 137 0.27 25.85 -12.79
C PRO A 137 0.15 26.82 -11.61
N SER A 138 1.22 27.58 -11.39
CA SER A 138 1.30 28.68 -10.42
C SER A 138 0.25 29.75 -10.71
#